data_AF-A0A9E0FSR1-F1
#
_entry.id   AF-A0A9E0FSR1-F1
#
_cell.length_a   1.000
_cell.length_b   1.000
_cell.length_c   1.000
_cell.angle_alpha   90.00
_cell.angle_beta   90.00
_cell.angle_gamma   90.00
#
_symmetry.space_group_name_H-M   'P 1'
#
loop_
_entity.id
_entity.type
_entity.pdbx_description
1 polymer ?
#
loop_
_entity_poly.entity_id
_entity_poly.type
_entity_poly.pdbx_seq_one_letter_code
_entity_poly.pdbx_strand_id
1 'polypeptide(L)'
;MTPARLFLISAALVGLSACATTAPLGPPPPPPPGTGGPPSAGVFRPGDFAWSAVPGRGRIDGRMTFRSGVARYTCAGAGVVLTPETLWTRRRMTILYNSPDRSALPAEQVRARTPSAPSGDYSAFVRRTTCDASDQFSFQGLANGAWYVITVAKPVGGNGPDMAIMRRVEIRAGRPVSIEL
;
A
#
# COMPACT_ATOMS: atom_id res chain seq x y z
N MET A 1 -82.26 16.69 -13.92
CA MET A 1 -83.23 15.85 -14.63
C MET A 1 -82.48 14.64 -15.19
N THR A 2 -82.65 13.49 -14.55
CA THR A 2 -82.28 12.13 -15.00
C THR A 2 -83.10 11.76 -16.27
N PRO A 3 -82.85 10.68 -17.06
CA PRO A 3 -81.93 9.53 -16.84
C PRO A 3 -81.24 8.93 -18.10
N ALA A 4 -80.54 7.79 -17.87
CA ALA A 4 -80.50 6.59 -18.74
C ALA A 4 -79.68 6.65 -20.05
N ARG A 5 -78.93 5.63 -20.49
CA ARG A 5 -79.02 4.17 -20.33
C ARG A 5 -77.68 3.49 -20.68
N LEU A 6 -77.50 2.30 -20.10
CA LEU A 6 -76.52 1.25 -20.40
C LEU A 6 -76.27 1.03 -21.90
N PHE A 7 -75.03 0.64 -22.26
CA PHE A 7 -74.80 -0.62 -22.97
C PHE A 7 -73.36 -1.13 -22.70
N LEU A 8 -73.28 -2.34 -22.15
CA LEU A 8 -72.10 -3.21 -22.08
C LEU A 8 -71.86 -3.83 -23.46
N ILE A 9 -70.65 -3.73 -24.00
CA ILE A 9 -70.12 -4.70 -24.97
C ILE A 9 -68.66 -4.95 -24.63
N SER A 10 -68.39 -6.14 -24.12
CA SER A 10 -67.07 -6.75 -24.03
C SER A 10 -66.67 -7.30 -25.39
N ALA A 11 -65.48 -6.95 -25.88
CA ALA A 11 -64.80 -7.72 -26.92
C ALA A 11 -63.30 -7.73 -26.62
N ALA A 12 -62.83 -8.89 -26.17
CA ALA A 12 -61.43 -9.21 -25.98
C ALA A 12 -60.75 -9.40 -27.34
N LEU A 13 -59.59 -8.77 -27.54
CA LEU A 13 -58.64 -9.15 -28.58
C LEU A 13 -57.23 -9.03 -28.02
N VAL A 14 -56.61 -10.21 -27.90
CA VAL A 14 -55.24 -10.47 -27.47
C VAL A 14 -54.29 -10.00 -28.58
N GLY A 15 -53.35 -9.12 -28.26
CA GLY A 15 -52.25 -8.69 -29.12
C GLY A 15 -50.92 -8.89 -28.41
N LEU A 16 -50.06 -9.72 -29.00
CA LEU A 16 -48.82 -10.23 -28.44
C LEU A 16 -47.72 -9.17 -28.22
N SER A 17 -47.10 -9.31 -27.04
CA SER A 17 -45.71 -9.03 -26.64
C SER A 17 -44.70 -8.49 -27.66
N ALA A 18 -44.04 -7.39 -27.29
CA ALA A 18 -42.59 -7.21 -27.44
C ALA A 18 -42.07 -6.13 -26.47
N CYS A 19 -41.99 -6.44 -25.17
CA CYS A 19 -41.16 -5.65 -24.26
C CYS A 19 -39.70 -6.01 -24.52
N ALA A 20 -38.99 -5.19 -25.29
CA ALA A 20 -37.53 -5.21 -25.32
C ALA A 20 -37.04 -4.69 -23.96
N THR A 21 -36.92 -5.58 -22.97
CA THR A 21 -36.18 -5.30 -21.75
C THR A 21 -34.69 -5.31 -22.09
N THR A 22 -34.15 -4.16 -22.48
CA THR A 22 -32.74 -3.86 -22.28
C THR A 22 -32.47 -3.98 -20.79
N ALA A 23 -31.93 -5.13 -20.37
CA ALA A 23 -31.44 -5.31 -19.02
C ALA A 23 -30.34 -4.25 -18.79
N PRO A 24 -30.41 -3.47 -17.70
CA PRO A 24 -29.29 -2.63 -17.33
C PRO A 24 -28.11 -3.57 -17.06
N LEU A 25 -26.97 -3.29 -17.69
CA LEU A 25 -25.69 -3.88 -17.33
C LEU A 25 -25.46 -3.56 -15.85
N GLY A 26 -25.84 -4.51 -14.99
CA GLY A 26 -25.59 -4.41 -13.56
C GLY A 26 -24.10 -4.29 -13.31
N PRO A 27 -23.68 -3.75 -12.15
CA PRO A 27 -22.29 -3.74 -11.76
C PRO A 27 -21.73 -5.17 -11.91
N PRO A 28 -20.50 -5.32 -12.43
CA PRO A 28 -19.91 -6.64 -12.62
C PRO A 28 -19.98 -7.43 -11.29
N PRO A 29 -20.26 -8.74 -11.35
CA PRO A 29 -20.33 -9.55 -10.14
C PRO A 29 -19.02 -9.42 -9.36
N PRO A 30 -19.08 -9.37 -8.02
CA PRO A 30 -17.87 -9.34 -7.21
C PRO A 30 -17.01 -10.56 -7.57
N PRO A 31 -15.67 -10.39 -7.66
CA PRO A 31 -14.79 -11.50 -7.96
C PRO A 31 -15.01 -12.64 -6.96
N PRO A 32 -14.93 -13.92 -7.40
CA PRO A 32 -15.16 -15.06 -6.52
C PRO A 32 -14.30 -14.97 -5.24
N PRO A 33 -14.86 -15.31 -4.06
CA PRO A 33 -14.07 -15.44 -2.84
C PRO A 33 -12.95 -16.47 -3.09
N GLY A 34 -11.69 -16.05 -2.94
CA GLY A 34 -10.53 -16.96 -3.09
C GLY A 34 -9.79 -16.91 -4.44
N THR A 35 -10.01 -15.91 -5.28
CA THR A 35 -9.23 -15.71 -6.53
C THR A 35 -7.75 -15.32 -6.31
N GLY A 36 -7.34 -15.04 -5.07
CA GLY A 36 -5.93 -14.88 -4.72
C GLY A 36 -5.31 -16.23 -4.37
N GLY A 37 -4.53 -16.81 -5.28
CA GLY A 37 -3.70 -17.97 -4.96
C GLY A 37 -2.81 -17.73 -3.72
N PRO A 38 -2.20 -18.78 -3.13
CA PRO A 38 -1.45 -18.66 -1.87
C PRO A 38 -0.36 -17.58 -1.96
N PRO A 39 -0.01 -16.88 -0.85
CA PRO A 39 0.97 -15.78 -0.86
C PRO A 39 2.22 -16.11 -1.69
N SER A 40 2.69 -15.16 -2.51
CA SER A 40 3.79 -15.42 -3.46
C SER A 40 4.92 -14.41 -3.30
N ALA A 41 6.16 -14.90 -3.45
CA ALA A 41 7.33 -14.04 -3.57
C ALA A 41 7.54 -13.52 -5.01
N GLY A 42 7.01 -14.22 -6.01
CA GLY A 42 7.28 -13.96 -7.44
C GLY A 42 6.17 -13.21 -8.17
N VAL A 43 4.95 -13.18 -7.63
CA VAL A 43 3.77 -12.58 -8.25
C VAL A 43 3.18 -11.55 -7.30
N PHE A 44 3.02 -10.32 -7.77
CA PHE A 44 2.33 -9.28 -7.00
C PHE A 44 0.84 -9.64 -6.87
N ARG A 45 0.32 -9.60 -5.64
CA ARG A 45 -1.10 -9.76 -5.35
C ARG A 45 -1.54 -8.71 -4.34
N PRO A 46 -2.53 -7.85 -4.66
CA PRO A 46 -3.05 -6.87 -3.71
C PRO A 46 -3.58 -7.51 -2.42
N GLY A 47 -4.16 -8.72 -2.51
CA GLY A 47 -4.67 -9.46 -1.35
C GLY A 47 -3.63 -9.76 -0.27
N ASP A 48 -2.35 -9.95 -0.65
CA ASP A 48 -1.26 -10.21 0.30
C ASP A 48 -0.99 -9.00 1.22
N PHE A 49 -1.47 -7.81 0.85
CA PHE A 49 -1.31 -6.56 1.60
C PHE A 49 -2.54 -6.17 2.41
N ALA A 50 -3.67 -6.88 2.26
CA ALA A 50 -4.97 -6.46 2.82
C ALA A 50 -4.92 -6.22 4.35
N TRP A 51 -4.11 -7.00 5.07
CA TRP A 51 -3.90 -6.85 6.51
C TRP A 51 -3.40 -5.44 6.91
N SER A 52 -2.62 -4.80 6.04
CA SER A 52 -1.94 -3.53 6.31
C SER A 52 -2.86 -2.30 6.18
N ALA A 53 -3.98 -2.48 5.47
CA ALA A 53 -5.02 -1.46 5.31
C ALA A 53 -5.96 -1.39 6.52
N VAL A 54 -5.96 -2.41 7.38
CA VAL A 54 -6.79 -2.44 8.60
C VAL A 54 -6.27 -1.39 9.59
N PRO A 55 -7.15 -0.52 10.14
CA PRO A 55 -6.75 0.39 11.22
C PRO A 55 -6.27 -0.39 12.45
N GLY A 56 -5.24 0.12 13.12
CA GLY A 56 -4.73 -0.49 14.35
C GLY A 56 -4.22 0.53 15.34
N ARG A 57 -3.80 0.05 16.52
CA ARG A 57 -3.25 0.89 17.60
C ARG A 57 -1.73 1.04 17.52
N GLY A 58 -1.09 0.42 16.54
CA GLY A 58 0.35 0.43 16.36
C GLY A 58 0.90 1.81 16.01
N ARG A 59 2.12 2.06 16.47
CA ARG A 59 2.88 3.28 16.19
C ARG A 59 4.35 2.93 15.96
N ILE A 60 4.99 3.63 15.02
CA ILE A 60 6.44 3.61 14.84
C ILE A 60 6.94 5.03 15.00
N ASP A 61 7.89 5.23 15.91
CA ASP A 61 8.62 6.47 16.09
C ASP A 61 10.07 6.23 15.70
N GLY A 62 10.60 7.05 14.79
CA GLY A 62 11.92 6.84 14.24
C GLY A 62 12.80 8.07 14.32
N ARG A 63 14.11 7.82 14.38
CA ARG A 63 15.16 8.84 14.34
C ARG A 63 16.26 8.43 13.36
N MET A 64 16.76 9.36 12.56
CA MET A 64 17.97 9.15 11.75
C MET A 64 19.21 9.35 12.63
N THR A 65 20.03 8.31 12.74
CA THR A 65 21.32 8.32 13.45
C THR A 65 22.47 7.80 12.58
N PHE A 66 22.19 7.41 11.34
CA PHE A 66 23.13 6.86 10.39
C PHE A 66 24.40 7.72 10.19
N ARG A 67 25.53 7.01 10.13
CA ARG A 67 26.85 7.56 9.84
C ARG A 67 27.59 6.64 8.90
N SER A 68 28.45 7.22 8.07
CA SER A 68 29.42 6.49 7.26
C SER A 68 30.79 7.11 7.47
N GLY A 69 31.67 6.38 8.16
CA GLY A 69 32.92 6.93 8.68
C GLY A 69 32.66 8.14 9.58
N VAL A 70 33.27 9.29 9.25
CA VAL A 70 33.09 10.56 9.97
C VAL A 70 31.84 11.33 9.54
N ALA A 71 31.27 11.00 8.36
CA ALA A 71 30.13 11.72 7.81
C ALA A 71 28.84 11.33 8.54
N ARG A 72 28.11 12.35 9.00
CA ARG A 72 26.74 12.21 9.50
C ARG A 72 25.77 12.37 8.35
N TYR A 73 24.61 11.73 8.46
CA TYR A 73 23.53 11.87 7.50
C TYR A 73 22.26 12.38 8.18
N THR A 74 21.46 13.12 7.43
CA THR A 74 20.18 13.68 7.86
C THR A 74 19.06 13.25 6.91
N CYS A 75 17.87 13.01 7.44
CA CYS A 75 16.66 12.86 6.65
C CYS A 75 15.77 14.10 6.66
N ALA A 76 16.20 15.22 7.26
CA ALA A 76 15.38 16.41 7.39
C ALA A 76 14.77 16.86 6.05
N GLY A 77 13.44 16.97 6.02
CA GLY A 77 12.65 17.32 4.84
C GLY A 77 12.48 16.19 3.81
N ALA A 78 13.11 15.03 4.00
CA ALA A 78 12.94 13.89 3.12
C ALA A 78 11.64 13.13 3.45
N GLY A 79 11.03 12.56 2.40
CA GLY A 79 9.91 11.65 2.57
C GLY A 79 10.35 10.31 3.15
N VAL A 80 9.62 9.84 4.16
CA VAL A 80 9.78 8.50 4.74
C VAL A 80 8.60 7.66 4.30
N VAL A 81 8.87 6.48 3.75
CA VAL A 81 7.84 5.54 3.30
C VAL A 81 7.82 4.31 4.19
N LEU A 82 6.62 3.83 4.47
CA LEU A 82 6.37 2.61 5.21
C LEU A 82 5.66 1.61 4.29
N THR A 83 6.36 0.52 3.98
CA THR A 83 5.88 -0.54 3.07
C THR A 83 5.55 -1.80 3.88
N PRO A 84 4.37 -2.41 3.74
CA PRO A 84 4.04 -3.68 4.40
C PRO A 84 4.98 -4.82 3.96
N GLU A 85 5.39 -5.67 4.89
CA GLU A 85 6.07 -6.93 4.55
C GLU A 85 5.04 -7.98 4.06
N THR A 86 5.31 -8.52 2.89
CA THR A 86 4.71 -9.71 2.28
C THR A 86 5.85 -10.55 1.73
N LEU A 87 5.59 -11.78 1.25
CA LEU A 87 6.63 -12.57 0.59
C LEU A 87 7.20 -11.84 -0.65
N TRP A 88 6.33 -11.13 -1.38
CA TRP A 88 6.70 -10.34 -2.56
C TRP A 88 7.56 -9.13 -2.18
N THR A 89 7.16 -8.32 -1.19
CA THR A 89 7.96 -7.15 -0.79
C THR A 89 9.26 -7.57 -0.15
N ARG A 90 9.29 -8.66 0.62
CA ARG A 90 10.53 -9.22 1.18
C ARG A 90 11.52 -9.58 0.08
N ARG A 91 11.09 -10.29 -0.97
CA ARG A 91 11.94 -10.59 -2.13
C ARG A 91 12.42 -9.31 -2.83
N ARG A 92 11.53 -8.33 -3.02
CA ARG A 92 11.87 -7.03 -3.60
C ARG A 92 12.92 -6.30 -2.77
N MET A 93 12.79 -6.24 -1.44
CA MET A 93 13.79 -5.61 -0.58
C MET A 93 15.13 -6.33 -0.60
N THR A 94 15.15 -7.66 -0.61
CA THR A 94 16.39 -8.43 -0.79
C THR A 94 17.13 -8.05 -2.07
N ILE A 95 16.41 -7.83 -3.18
CA ILE A 95 17.04 -7.45 -4.46
C ILE A 95 17.48 -5.98 -4.47
N LEU A 96 16.64 -5.07 -3.98
CA LEU A 96 16.92 -3.63 -4.04
C LEU A 96 18.01 -3.20 -3.04
N TYR A 97 17.92 -3.74 -1.83
CA TYR A 97 18.69 -3.33 -0.65
C TYR A 97 19.74 -4.35 -0.22
N ASN A 98 19.90 -5.46 -0.94
CA ASN A 98 20.77 -6.60 -0.57
C ASN A 98 20.45 -7.19 0.82
N SER A 99 19.28 -6.89 1.40
CA SER A 99 18.86 -7.39 2.71
C SER A 99 17.34 -7.31 2.86
N PRO A 100 16.70 -8.29 3.51
CA PRO A 100 15.30 -8.21 3.92
C PRO A 100 15.11 -7.59 5.31
N ASP A 101 16.18 -7.14 5.99
CA ASP A 101 16.10 -6.69 7.40
C ASP A 101 16.63 -5.26 7.61
N ARG A 102 17.84 -4.95 7.15
CA ARG A 102 18.44 -3.61 7.29
C ARG A 102 19.42 -3.32 6.17
N SER A 103 19.46 -2.08 5.71
CA SER A 103 20.38 -1.68 4.64
C SER A 103 20.65 -0.18 4.67
N ALA A 104 21.86 0.18 4.25
CA ALA A 104 22.28 1.54 3.95
C ALA A 104 23.16 1.48 2.71
N LEU A 105 22.60 1.84 1.56
CA LEU A 105 23.30 1.79 0.27
C LEU A 105 23.18 3.14 -0.44
N PRO A 106 24.13 3.50 -1.32
CA PRO A 106 23.96 4.67 -2.17
C PRO A 106 22.63 4.57 -2.93
N ALA A 107 21.83 5.64 -2.89
CA ALA A 107 20.49 5.65 -3.46
C ALA A 107 20.49 5.33 -4.96
N GLU A 108 21.55 5.71 -5.66
CA GLU A 108 21.76 5.36 -7.06
C GLU A 108 21.85 3.85 -7.30
N GLN A 109 22.55 3.11 -6.43
CA GLN A 109 22.65 1.66 -6.55
C GLN A 109 21.30 0.98 -6.35
N VAL A 110 20.48 1.47 -5.41
CA VAL A 110 19.11 0.96 -5.20
C VAL A 110 18.26 1.21 -6.44
N ARG A 111 18.35 2.41 -7.04
CA ARG A 111 17.66 2.73 -8.30
C ARG A 111 18.10 1.81 -9.44
N ALA A 112 19.41 1.57 -9.60
CA ALA A 112 19.95 0.71 -10.63
C ALA A 112 19.46 -0.75 -10.54
N ARG A 113 19.10 -1.23 -9.35
CA ARG A 113 18.54 -2.58 -9.13
C ARG A 113 17.02 -2.67 -9.35
N THR A 114 16.34 -1.53 -9.52
CA THR A 114 14.87 -1.49 -9.69
C THR A 114 14.35 -2.35 -10.85
N PRO A 115 15.01 -2.40 -12.02
CA PRO A 115 14.58 -3.28 -13.12
C PRO A 115 14.66 -4.78 -12.80
N SER A 116 15.56 -5.21 -11.90
CA SER A 116 15.73 -6.62 -11.54
C SER A 116 14.76 -7.10 -10.46
N ALA A 117 14.08 -6.19 -9.78
CA ALA A 117 13.17 -6.53 -8.70
C ALA A 117 11.76 -6.83 -9.23
N PRO A 118 11.00 -7.76 -8.62
CA PRO A 118 9.63 -8.08 -9.02
C PRO A 118 8.80 -6.80 -9.20
N SER A 119 8.10 -6.67 -10.33
CA SER A 119 7.25 -5.51 -10.65
C SER A 119 5.82 -5.69 -10.13
N GLY A 120 5.12 -4.58 -9.91
CA GLY A 120 3.77 -4.53 -9.36
C GLY A 120 3.49 -3.19 -8.69
N ASP A 121 2.26 -2.69 -8.82
CA ASP A 121 1.84 -1.44 -8.18
C ASP A 121 1.25 -1.71 -6.80
N TYR A 122 2.06 -1.48 -5.77
CA TYR A 122 1.67 -1.59 -4.36
C TYR A 122 1.52 -0.21 -3.70
N SER A 123 1.50 0.88 -4.48
CA SER A 123 1.51 2.26 -3.98
C SER A 123 0.34 2.57 -3.05
N ALA A 124 -0.83 1.95 -3.29
CA ALA A 124 -2.02 2.06 -2.46
C ALA A 124 -1.83 1.55 -1.02
N PHE A 125 -0.83 0.69 -0.78
CA PHE A 125 -0.53 0.13 0.55
C PHE A 125 0.65 0.83 1.25
N VAL A 126 1.32 1.75 0.56
CA VAL A 126 2.45 2.50 1.11
C VAL A 126 1.94 3.68 1.93
N ARG A 127 2.37 3.75 3.19
CA ARG A 127 2.13 4.93 4.03
C ARG A 127 3.31 5.89 3.90
N ARG A 128 3.05 7.18 4.04
CA ARG A 128 4.05 8.24 3.85
C ARG A 128 3.99 9.23 5.00
N THR A 129 5.15 9.73 5.38
CA THR A 129 5.33 10.87 6.28
C THR A 129 6.57 11.64 5.83
N THR A 130 6.89 12.74 6.50
CA THR A 130 8.10 13.52 6.25
C THR A 130 8.96 13.52 7.50
N CYS A 131 10.27 13.35 7.32
CA CYS A 131 11.23 13.49 8.41
C CYS A 131 11.44 14.97 8.75
N ASP A 132 11.34 15.31 10.03
CA ASP A 132 11.38 16.69 10.51
C ASP A 132 12.81 17.25 10.58
N ALA A 133 12.93 18.53 10.95
CA ALA A 133 14.22 19.21 11.07
C ALA A 133 15.13 18.65 12.19
N SER A 134 14.58 17.82 13.08
CA SER A 134 15.29 17.15 14.17
C SER A 134 15.56 15.67 13.87
N ASP A 135 15.52 15.29 12.59
CA ASP A 135 15.79 13.94 12.10
C ASP A 135 14.81 12.89 12.65
N GLN A 136 13.57 13.28 12.94
CA GLN A 136 12.54 12.41 13.51
C GLN A 136 11.35 12.23 12.56
N PHE A 137 10.67 11.09 12.68
CA PHE A 137 9.43 10.81 11.97
C PHE A 137 8.53 9.90 12.79
N SER A 138 7.23 9.90 12.49
CA SER A 138 6.30 8.96 13.10
C SER A 138 5.22 8.47 12.14
N PHE A 139 4.78 7.24 12.39
CA PHE A 139 3.61 6.62 11.78
C PHE A 139 2.67 6.13 12.88
N GLN A 140 1.37 6.32 12.70
CA GLN A 140 0.34 5.94 13.67
C GLN A 140 -0.81 5.20 12.98
N GLY A 141 -1.71 4.61 13.77
CA GLY A 141 -2.89 3.94 13.23
C GLY A 141 -2.54 2.62 12.52
N LEU A 142 -1.42 1.99 12.88
CA LEU A 142 -0.87 0.85 12.15
C LEU A 142 -1.43 -0.48 12.65
N ALA A 143 -1.73 -1.37 11.69
CA ALA A 143 -1.98 -2.77 11.98
C ALA A 143 -0.74 -3.46 12.57
N ASN A 144 -0.99 -4.53 13.32
CA ASN A 144 0.06 -5.48 13.69
C ASN A 144 0.63 -6.13 12.42
N GLY A 145 1.93 -6.41 12.43
CA GLY A 145 2.63 -6.99 11.29
C GLY A 145 4.00 -6.37 11.09
N ALA A 146 4.71 -6.88 10.09
CA ALA A 146 6.03 -6.40 9.73
C ALA A 146 5.96 -5.36 8.62
N TRP A 147 6.85 -4.38 8.73
CA TRP A 147 6.90 -3.20 7.88
C TRP A 147 8.35 -2.86 7.54
N TYR A 148 8.55 -2.25 6.38
CA TYR A 148 9.80 -1.64 5.95
C TYR A 148 9.70 -0.14 6.04
N VAL A 149 10.53 0.46 6.91
CA VAL A 149 10.73 1.91 6.98
C VAL A 149 11.88 2.26 6.05
N ILE A 150 11.64 3.19 5.13
CA ILE A 150 12.60 3.55 4.08
C ILE A 150 12.66 5.06 3.93
N THR A 151 13.86 5.61 3.86
CA THR A 151 14.09 7.03 3.56
C THR A 151 15.38 7.19 2.77
N VAL A 152 15.58 8.37 2.18
CA VAL A 152 16.86 8.79 1.63
C VAL A 152 17.47 9.82 2.57
N ALA A 153 18.65 9.50 3.10
CA ALA A 153 19.42 10.36 3.96
C ALA A 153 20.51 11.07 3.15
N LYS A 154 20.70 12.37 3.40
CA LYS A 154 21.71 13.21 2.74
C LYS A 154 22.90 13.43 3.66
N PRO A 155 24.14 13.51 3.15
CA PRO A 155 25.30 13.80 3.98
C PRO A 155 25.21 15.23 4.53
N VAL A 156 25.43 15.37 5.84
CA VAL A 156 25.55 16.68 6.48
C VAL A 156 26.81 17.36 5.97
N GLY A 157 26.67 18.57 5.41
CA GLY A 157 27.76 19.28 4.75
C GLY A 157 27.95 18.94 3.25
N GLY A 158 27.11 18.06 2.68
CA GLY A 158 27.05 17.82 1.22
C GLY A 158 28.13 16.93 0.63
N ASN A 159 29.07 16.42 1.43
CA ASN A 159 30.13 15.54 0.96
C ASN A 159 29.71 14.07 1.05
N GLY A 160 29.43 13.44 -0.09
CA GLY A 160 29.10 12.02 -0.21
C GLY A 160 27.83 11.75 -1.03
N PRO A 161 27.52 10.48 -1.33
CA PRO A 161 26.29 10.12 -2.02
C PRO A 161 25.10 10.20 -1.07
N ASP A 162 23.90 10.45 -1.61
CA ASP A 162 22.65 10.19 -0.90
C ASP A 162 22.54 8.69 -0.57
N MET A 163 22.11 8.38 0.64
CA MET A 163 22.04 7.01 1.16
C MET A 163 20.58 6.60 1.32
N ALA A 164 20.16 5.56 0.61
CA ALA A 164 18.89 4.91 0.84
C ALA A 164 19.00 4.00 2.08
N ILE A 165 18.28 4.35 3.13
CA ILE A 165 18.27 3.64 4.41
C ILE A 165 16.95 2.87 4.51
N MET A 166 17.05 1.58 4.83
CA MET A 166 15.91 0.68 4.97
C MET A 166 16.04 -0.11 6.28
N ARG A 167 14.96 -0.20 7.05
CA ARG A 167 14.87 -1.05 8.25
C ARG A 167 13.53 -1.77 8.31
N ARG A 168 13.56 -3.09 8.53
CA ARG A 168 12.41 -3.90 8.89
C ARG A 168 12.08 -3.67 10.37
N VAL A 169 10.79 -3.50 10.66
CA VAL A 169 10.24 -3.34 12.01
C VAL A 169 8.96 -4.14 12.11
N GLU A 170 8.66 -4.65 13.30
CA GLU A 170 7.46 -5.46 13.52
C GLU A 170 6.65 -4.91 14.69
N ILE A 171 5.37 -4.65 14.44
CA ILE A 171 4.41 -4.20 15.44
C ILE A 171 3.66 -5.42 15.95
N ARG A 172 3.69 -5.61 17.27
CA ARG A 172 2.98 -6.69 17.95
C ARG A 172 2.06 -6.13 19.02
N ALA A 173 0.84 -6.65 19.09
CA ALA A 173 -0.17 -6.27 20.08
C ALA A 173 -0.44 -4.76 20.19
N GLY A 174 -0.30 -4.01 19.08
CA GLY A 174 -0.52 -2.57 19.02
C GLY A 174 0.50 -1.74 19.80
N ARG A 175 1.63 -2.32 20.22
CA ARG A 175 2.64 -1.59 20.99
C ARG A 175 3.40 -0.58 20.10
N PRO A 176 3.70 0.62 20.61
CA PRO A 176 4.63 1.53 19.95
C PRO A 176 6.01 0.90 19.80
N VAL A 177 6.68 1.19 18.69
CA VAL A 177 8.05 0.75 18.43
C VAL A 177 8.92 1.95 18.10
N SER A 178 10.00 2.13 18.87
CA SER A 178 11.02 3.13 18.59
C SER A 178 12.16 2.51 17.78
N ILE A 179 12.61 3.21 16.73
CA ILE A 179 13.70 2.74 15.87
C ILE A 179 14.72 3.84 15.58
N GLU A 180 15.94 3.40 15.31
CA GLU A 180 16.99 4.23 14.73
C GLU A 180 17.29 3.78 13.29
N LEU A 181 17.53 4.73 12.41
CA LEU A 181 17.93 4.49 11.02
C LEU A 181 19.39 4.87 10.82
#